data_AF-A0A7K1TH28-F1
#
_entry.id   AF-A0A7K1TH28-F1
#
_cell.length_a   1.000
_cell.length_b   1.000
_cell.length_c   1.000
_cell.angle_alpha   90.00
_cell.angle_beta   90.00
_cell.angle_gamma   90.00
#
_symmetry.space_group_name_H-M   'P 1'
#
loop_
_entity.id
_entity.type
_entity.pdbx_description
1 polymer ?
#
loop_
_entity_poly.entity_id
_entity_poly.type
_entity_poly.pdbx_seq_one_letter_code
_entity_poly.pdbx_strand_id
1 'polypeptide(L)'
;MHLNTTPDLPLAKPCIRDLHELLHQHLSPQLVMLTPLPELERRLHEIAAQHPRFREEAPLVLSGEARRRHRYSGGLGVTGKASQVA
;
A
#
# COMPACT_ATOMS: atom_id res chain seq x y z
N MET A 1 19.64 -31.04 11.51
CA MET A 1 19.12 -29.67 11.58
C MET A 1 17.75 -29.66 10.94
N HIS A 2 16.67 -29.61 11.73
CA HIS A 2 15.32 -29.46 11.19
C HIS A 2 15.15 -28.00 10.80
N LEU A 3 15.28 -27.70 9.51
CA LEU A 3 14.83 -26.44 8.94
C LEU A 3 13.32 -26.41 9.13
N ASN A 4 12.85 -25.57 10.06
CA ASN A 4 11.44 -25.29 10.25
C ASN A 4 10.92 -24.56 9.01
N THR A 5 10.68 -25.29 7.92
CA THR A 5 9.86 -24.83 6.82
C THR A 5 8.44 -24.81 7.33
N THR A 6 8.03 -23.66 7.90
CA THR A 6 6.61 -23.35 8.04
C THR A 6 5.95 -23.60 6.69
N PRO A 7 4.92 -24.46 6.60
CA PRO A 7 4.26 -24.72 5.33
C PRO A 7 3.76 -23.38 4.78
N ASP A 8 4.18 -23.07 3.56
CA ASP A 8 3.72 -21.87 2.86
C ASP A 8 2.20 -22.02 2.72
N LEU A 9 1.45 -21.17 3.43
CA LEU A 9 -0.01 -21.20 3.40
C LEU A 9 -0.45 -21.01 1.93
N PRO A 10 -1.44 -21.78 1.45
CA PRO A 10 -1.90 -21.64 0.07
C PRO A 10 -2.32 -20.19 -0.18
N LEU A 11 -1.86 -19.60 -1.30
CA LEU A 11 -2.27 -18.25 -1.71
C LEU A 11 -3.81 -18.20 -1.75
N ALA A 12 -4.38 -17.41 -0.85
CA ALA A 12 -5.81 -17.18 -0.78
C ALA A 12 -6.22 -16.13 -1.81
N LYS A 13 -7.52 -16.02 -2.09
CA LYS A 13 -8.01 -14.86 -2.84
C LYS A 13 -8.06 -13.67 -1.88
N PRO A 14 -7.67 -12.46 -2.33
CA PRO A 14 -7.78 -11.27 -1.49
C PRO A 14 -9.24 -11.07 -1.09
N CYS A 15 -9.47 -10.75 0.18
CA CYS A 15 -10.81 -10.57 0.70
C CYS A 15 -11.02 -9.17 1.29
N ILE A 16 -12.22 -8.62 1.08
CA ILE A 16 -12.56 -7.25 1.48
C ILE A 16 -12.50 -7.10 3.01
N ARG A 17 -12.88 -8.15 3.75
CA ARG A 17 -12.86 -8.15 5.21
C ARG A 17 -11.44 -7.97 5.75
N ASP A 18 -10.50 -8.75 5.24
CA ASP A 18 -9.12 -8.73 5.73
C ASP A 18 -8.41 -7.46 5.25
N LEU A 19 -8.79 -6.91 4.09
CA LEU A 19 -8.32 -5.58 3.64
C LEU A 19 -8.82 -4.46 4.56
N HIS A 20 -10.08 -4.51 4.98
CA HIS A 20 -10.63 -3.56 5.94
C HIS A 20 -9.93 -3.69 7.30
N GLU A 21 -9.71 -4.91 7.79
CA GLU A 21 -8.98 -5.14 9.04
C GLU A 21 -7.53 -4.62 8.97
N LEU A 22 -6.84 -4.87 7.86
CA LEU A 22 -5.49 -4.34 7.59
C LEU A 22 -5.45 -2.81 7.68
N LEU A 23 -6.38 -2.11 7.02
CA LEU A 23 -6.42 -0.64 6.96
C LEU A 23 -6.93 0.03 8.25
N HIS A 24 -7.65 -0.68 9.11
CA HIS A 24 -8.19 -0.10 10.33
C HIS A 24 -7.39 -0.48 11.58
N GLN A 25 -6.84 -1.69 11.65
CA GLN A 25 -6.15 -2.20 12.83
C GLN A 25 -4.63 -2.11 12.73
N HIS A 26 -4.06 -2.24 11.53
CA HIS A 26 -2.61 -2.33 11.34
C HIS A 26 -2.02 -1.13 10.58
N LEU A 27 -2.77 -0.51 9.67
CA LEU A 27 -2.33 0.60 8.84
C LEU A 27 -3.39 1.68 8.74
N SER A 28 -3.42 2.59 9.71
CA SER A 28 -4.39 3.69 9.68
C SER A 28 -4.32 4.46 8.34
N PRO A 29 -5.45 4.92 7.80
CA PRO A 29 -5.48 5.59 6.50
C PRO A 29 -4.53 6.79 6.43
N GLN A 30 -4.35 7.52 7.53
CA GLN A 30 -3.43 8.65 7.62
C GLN A 30 -1.97 8.23 7.43
N LEU A 31 -1.57 7.10 8.03
CA LEU A 31 -0.22 6.57 7.86
C LEU A 31 0.03 6.15 6.42
N VAL A 32 -0.94 5.49 5.78
CA VAL A 32 -0.82 5.09 4.36
C VAL A 32 -0.61 6.29 3.45
N MET A 33 -1.33 7.38 3.69
CA MET A 33 -1.25 8.59 2.86
C MET A 33 0.04 9.40 3.05
N LEU A 34 0.58 9.44 4.27
CA LEU A 34 1.71 10.29 4.62
C LEU A 34 3.07 9.58 4.51
N THR A 35 3.10 8.26 4.66
CA THR A 35 4.36 7.48 4.65
C THR A 35 4.93 7.40 3.23
N PRO A 36 6.23 7.63 2.97
CA PRO A 36 6.85 7.38 1.67
C PRO A 36 6.59 5.95 1.15
N LEU A 37 6.43 5.78 -0.17
CA LEU A 37 6.11 4.46 -0.76
C LEU A 37 7.07 3.34 -0.34
N PRO A 38 8.41 3.53 -0.32
CA PRO A 38 9.34 2.48 0.10
C PRO A 38 9.18 2.09 1.58
N GLU A 39 8.83 3.05 2.43
CA GLU A 39 8.62 2.79 3.86
C GLU A 39 7.27 2.11 4.10
N LEU A 40 6.24 2.46 3.32
CA LEU A 40 4.95 1.77 3.33
C LEU A 40 5.10 0.32 2.89
N GLU A 41 5.87 0.06 1.82
CA GLU A 41 6.17 -1.29 1.34
C GLU A 41 6.88 -2.12 2.43
N ARG A 42 7.89 -1.56 3.09
CA ARG A 42 8.58 -2.24 4.20
C ARG A 42 7.62 -2.60 5.33
N ARG A 43 6.78 -1.65 5.77
CA ARG A 43 5.78 -1.90 6.81
C ARG A 43 4.77 -2.98 6.42
N LEU A 44 4.30 -2.96 5.17
CA LEU A 44 3.41 -3.97 4.64
C LEU A 44 4.06 -5.36 4.64
N HIS A 45 5.35 -5.45 4.32
CA HIS A 45 6.12 -6.68 4.40
C HIS A 45 6.25 -7.20 5.83
N GLU A 46 6.54 -6.32 6.79
CA GLU A 46 6.59 -6.65 8.23
C GLU A 46 5.23 -7.15 8.74
N ILE A 47 4.14 -6.49 8.34
CA ILE A 47 2.78 -6.90 8.70
C ILE A 47 2.43 -8.26 8.09
N ALA A 48 2.75 -8.49 6.82
CA ALA A 48 2.51 -9.78 6.17
C ALA A 48 3.34 -10.91 6.80
N ALA A 49 4.56 -10.61 7.28
CA ALA A 49 5.40 -11.57 7.99
C ALA A 49 4.83 -11.93 9.39
N GLN A 50 4.27 -10.95 10.10
CA GLN A 50 3.63 -11.15 11.42
C GLN A 50 2.23 -11.76 11.30
N HIS A 51 1.51 -11.41 10.24
CA HIS A 51 0.13 -11.81 9.98
C HIS A 51 0.00 -12.35 8.55
N PRO A 52 0.29 -13.64 8.33
CA PRO A 52 0.26 -14.26 7.00
C PRO A 52 -1.09 -14.12 6.27
N ARG A 53 -2.19 -13.92 7.01
CA ARG A 53 -3.52 -13.66 6.47
C ARG A 53 -3.62 -12.42 5.57
N PHE A 54 -2.73 -11.43 5.73
CA PHE A 54 -2.76 -10.19 4.96
C PHE A 54 -1.82 -10.16 3.75
N ARG A 55 -1.20 -11.30 3.42
CA ARG A 55 -0.20 -11.40 2.35
C ARG A 55 -0.75 -10.99 0.98
N GLU A 56 -2.04 -11.24 0.76
CA GLU A 56 -2.73 -10.95 -0.51
C GLU A 56 -3.23 -9.51 -0.59
N GLU A 57 -3.61 -8.93 0.54
CA GLU A 57 -4.15 -7.57 0.67
C GLU A 57 -3.04 -6.53 0.68
N ALA A 58 -1.88 -6.84 1.26
CA ALA A 58 -0.74 -5.95 1.35
C ALA A 58 -0.31 -5.32 0.01
N PRO A 59 -0.11 -6.09 -1.09
CA PRO A 59 0.23 -5.50 -2.40
C PRO A 59 -0.91 -4.67 -3.00
N LEU A 60 -2.17 -4.92 -2.64
CA LEU A 60 -3.31 -4.11 -3.10
C LEU A 60 -3.25 -2.70 -2.50
N VAL A 61 -2.88 -2.59 -1.23
CA VAL A 61 -2.70 -1.29 -0.57
C VAL A 61 -1.58 -0.50 -1.24
N LEU A 62 -0.42 -1.13 -1.48
CA LEU A 62 0.73 -0.48 -2.11
C LEU A 62 0.42 -0.02 -3.53
N SER A 63 -0.20 -0.86 -4.35
CA SER A 63 -0.54 -0.53 -5.73
C SER A 63 -1.63 0.55 -5.82
N GLY A 64 -2.60 0.53 -4.91
CA GLY A 64 -3.62 1.58 -4.76
C GLY A 64 -3.00 2.93 -4.42
N GLU A 65 -2.08 2.96 -3.45
CA GLU A 65 -1.34 4.14 -3.03
C GLU A 65 -0.47 4.71 -4.16
N ALA A 66 0.32 3.84 -4.81
CA ALA A 66 1.20 4.24 -5.91
C ALA A 66 0.39 4.85 -7.07
N ARG A 67 -0.74 4.22 -7.43
CA ARG A 67 -1.66 4.74 -8.45
C ARG A 67 -2.27 6.08 -8.03
N ARG A 68 -2.66 6.23 -6.76
CA ARG A 68 -3.21 7.47 -6.23
C ARG A 68 -2.18 8.59 -6.31
N ARG A 69 -0.94 8.36 -5.85
CA ARG A 69 0.16 9.34 -5.93
C ARG A 69 0.46 9.71 -7.36
N HIS A 70 0.52 8.75 -8.27
CA HIS A 70 0.76 9.01 -9.69
C HIS A 70 -0.30 9.94 -10.30
N ARG A 71 -1.59 9.73 -9.95
CA ARG A 71 -2.68 10.61 -10.39
C ARG A 71 -2.55 12.03 -9.83
N TYR A 72 -2.20 12.18 -8.55
CA TYR A 72 -2.06 13.50 -7.93
C TYR A 72 -0.75 14.21 -8.29
N SER A 73 0.32 13.48 -8.61
CA SER A 73 1.58 14.06 -9.10
C SER A 73 1.44 14.60 -10.52
N GLY A 74 0.57 14.00 -11.35
CA GLY A 74 0.30 14.47 -12.72
C GLY A 74 -0.58 15.72 -12.81
N GLY A 75 -1.25 16.12 -11.72
CA GLY A 75 -2.17 17.27 -11.69
C GLY A 75 -1.50 18.61 -11.34
N LEU A 76 -0.24 18.60 -10.89
CA LEU A 76 0.58 19.81 -10.71
C LEU A 76 1.34 20.20 -11.98
N GLY A 77 0.81 19.81 -13.15
CA GLY A 77 1.07 20.55 -14.37
C GLY A 77 0.41 21.92 -14.22
N VAL A 78 1.13 22.88 -13.60
CA VAL A 78 0.80 24.29 -13.72
C VAL A 78 0.84 24.60 -15.21
N THR A 79 -0.32 24.56 -15.86
CA THR A 79 -0.50 25.22 -17.14
C THR A 79 -0.44 26.70 -16.83
N GLY A 80 0.77 27.20 -16.61
CA GLY A 80 1.07 28.62 -16.56
C GLY A 80 0.83 29.16 -17.96
N LYS A 81 -0.43 29.39 -18.32
CA LYS A 81 -0.76 30.40 -19.30
C LYS A 81 -0.24 31.69 -18.68
N ALA A 82 0.96 32.10 -19.08
CA ALA A 82 1.41 33.47 -18.93
C ALA A 82 0.31 34.33 -19.57
N SER A 83 -0.54 34.92 -18.73
CA SER A 83 -1.46 35.94 -19.15
C SER A 83 -0.62 37.19 -19.34
N GLN A 84 -0.02 37.33 -20.52
CA GLN A 84 0.40 38.62 -21.04
C GLN A 84 -0.87 39.48 -21.09
N VAL A 85 -0.99 40.40 -20.13
CA VAL A 85 -1.89 41.53 -20.24
C VAL A 85 -1.06 42.64 -20.86
N ALA A 86 -1.48 43.03 -22.06
CA ALA A 86 -0.91 44.11 -22.87
C ALA A 86 -1.11 45.48 -22.23
#